data_AF-A0AAD8HSB5-F1
#
_entry.id   AF-A0AAD8HSB5-F1
#
_cell.length_a   1.000
_cell.length_b   1.000
_cell.length_c   1.000
_cell.angle_alpha   90.00
_cell.angle_beta   90.00
_cell.angle_gamma   90.00
#
_symmetry.space_group_name_H-M   'P 1'
#
loop_
_entity.id
_entity.type
_entity.pdbx_description
1 polymer ?
#
loop_
_entity_poly.entity_id
_entity_poly.type
_entity_poly.pdbx_seq_one_letter_code
_entity_poly.pdbx_strand_id
1 'polypeptide(L)'
;MLPVSRLSEYYSNEIEWKALAFGFLPEVNDYVVVHVVKLETVFPDDSDQDSPDYLELLNYISNTVMIGVYSLNTGSWKISSQDDVEITWVWTEQSVYVNGTAFWIGEDYAADQLVIQFDTKTEMYCEKSRCLRSLELRNVSILLFIHLVNLLLTLLKTLNFDTWTCGY
;
A
#
# COMPACT_ATOMS: atom_id res chain seq x y z
N MET A 1 -5.49 -5.79 23.31
CA MET A 1 -4.65 -6.85 22.74
C MET A 1 -5.07 -6.99 21.28
N LEU A 2 -4.22 -6.57 20.33
CA LEU A 2 -4.55 -6.73 18.90
C LEU A 2 -4.54 -8.24 18.57
N PRO A 3 -5.49 -8.74 17.76
CA PRO A 3 -5.48 -10.13 17.36
C PRO A 3 -4.18 -10.44 16.62
N VAL A 4 -3.44 -11.43 17.12
CA VAL A 4 -2.19 -11.92 16.53
C VAL A 4 -2.52 -12.46 15.14
N SER A 5 -1.92 -11.85 14.12
CA SER A 5 -2.06 -12.27 12.73
C SER A 5 -1.48 -13.68 12.55
N ARG A 6 -2.21 -14.57 11.86
CA ARG A 6 -1.74 -15.93 11.49
C ARG A 6 -0.51 -15.93 10.56
N LEU A 7 -0.07 -14.74 10.12
CA LEU A 7 1.13 -14.57 9.32
C LEU A 7 2.43 -14.94 10.08
N SER A 8 2.41 -15.08 11.40
CA SER A 8 3.60 -15.51 12.15
C SER A 8 4.04 -16.96 11.88
N GLU A 9 3.20 -17.77 11.22
CA GLU A 9 3.50 -19.20 10.98
C GLU A 9 4.46 -19.44 9.80
N TYR A 10 4.65 -18.46 8.91
CA TYR A 10 5.45 -18.62 7.68
C TYR A 10 6.71 -17.75 7.61
N TYR A 11 6.90 -16.83 8.57
CA TYR A 11 7.97 -15.83 8.50
C TYR A 11 8.73 -15.76 9.81
N SER A 12 10.06 -15.89 9.75
CA SER A 12 10.92 -15.72 10.92
C SER A 12 10.88 -14.27 11.39
N ASN A 13 10.17 -14.03 12.48
CA ASN A 13 10.29 -12.93 13.45
C ASN A 13 10.30 -11.46 13.02
N GLU A 14 10.36 -11.10 11.74
CA GLU A 14 10.40 -9.69 11.32
C GLU A 14 9.56 -9.49 10.06
N ILE A 15 8.26 -9.78 10.13
CA ILE A 15 7.31 -9.07 9.28
C ILE A 15 7.30 -7.63 9.80
N GLU A 16 8.27 -6.83 9.36
CA GLU A 16 8.27 -5.42 9.65
C GLU A 16 7.13 -4.82 8.83
N TRP A 17 6.05 -4.54 9.55
CA TRP A 17 4.89 -3.83 9.08
C TRP A 17 5.35 -2.44 8.59
N LYS A 18 5.70 -2.34 7.31
CA LYS A 18 6.28 -1.14 6.70
C LYS A 18 5.29 0.01 6.66
N ALA A 19 4.20 -0.05 5.89
CA ALA A 19 3.41 1.16 5.62
C ALA A 19 1.93 1.06 6.00
N LEU A 20 1.44 2.04 6.77
CA LEU A 20 0.09 2.09 7.33
C LEU A 20 -0.66 3.31 6.81
N ALA A 21 -1.75 3.11 6.07
CA ALA A 21 -2.72 4.13 5.71
C ALA A 21 -3.98 3.99 6.57
N PHE A 22 -4.57 5.10 7.03
CA PHE A 22 -5.78 5.08 7.85
C PHE A 22 -6.82 6.05 7.30
N GLY A 23 -8.08 5.61 7.22
CA GLY A 23 -9.16 6.52 6.88
C GLY A 23 -10.55 5.91 6.92
N PHE A 24 -11.52 6.75 6.57
CA PHE A 24 -12.94 6.41 6.64
C PHE A 24 -13.43 5.89 5.30
N LEU A 25 -14.15 4.76 5.32
CA LEU A 25 -14.81 4.11 4.20
C LEU A 25 -16.34 4.33 4.32
N PRO A 26 -16.91 5.32 3.61
CA PRO A 26 -18.30 5.74 3.80
C PRO A 26 -19.33 4.65 3.49
N GLU A 27 -19.05 3.77 2.53
CA GLU A 27 -19.99 2.78 2.02
C GLU A 27 -20.42 1.76 3.06
N VAL A 28 -19.53 1.47 4.01
CA VAL A 28 -19.78 0.54 5.12
C VAL A 28 -19.76 1.26 6.48
N ASN A 29 -19.69 2.59 6.46
CA ASN A 29 -19.59 3.45 7.65
C ASN A 29 -18.53 2.96 8.65
N ASP A 30 -17.32 2.72 8.16
CA ASP A 30 -16.24 2.13 8.95
C ASP A 30 -14.94 2.93 8.81
N TYR A 31 -14.12 2.86 9.85
CA TYR A 31 -12.73 3.28 9.78
C TYR A 31 -11.87 2.06 9.49
N VAL A 32 -10.99 2.19 8.52
CA VAL A 32 -10.10 1.10 8.13
C VAL A 32 -8.65 1.51 8.25
N VAL A 33 -7.83 0.54 8.63
CA VAL A 33 -6.38 0.62 8.56
C VAL A 33 -5.95 -0.28 7.41
N VAL A 34 -5.26 0.26 6.42
CA VAL A 34 -4.66 -0.51 5.33
C VAL A 34 -3.17 -0.60 5.58
N HIS A 35 -2.66 -1.81 5.51
CA HIS A 35 -1.28 -2.13 5.77
C HIS A 35 -0.67 -2.85 4.59
N VAL A 36 0.48 -2.38 4.11
CA VAL A 36 1.27 -3.07 3.09
C VAL A 36 2.51 -3.70 3.70
N VAL A 37 2.73 -4.97 3.39
CA VAL A 37 3.91 -5.74 3.76
C VAL A 37 4.58 -6.22 2.48
N LYS A 38 5.82 -5.79 2.30
CA LYS A 38 6.73 -6.45 1.36
C LYS A 38 7.48 -7.52 2.14
N LEU A 39 7.47 -8.75 1.63
CA LEU A 39 8.26 -9.81 2.22
C LEU A 39 9.72 -9.54 1.88
N GLU A 40 10.53 -9.30 2.90
CA GLU A 40 11.98 -9.27 2.71
C GLU A 40 12.47 -10.69 2.47
N THR A 41 13.30 -10.82 1.45
CA THR A 41 13.93 -12.09 1.12
C THR A 41 15.04 -12.33 2.13
N VAL A 42 14.79 -13.19 3.12
CA VAL A 42 15.85 -13.68 4.00
C VAL A 42 16.66 -14.67 3.18
N PHE A 43 17.91 -14.34 2.86
CA PHE A 43 18.85 -15.26 2.24
C PHE A 43 19.37 -16.23 3.33
N PRO A 44 18.97 -17.52 3.35
CA PRO A 44 19.69 -18.53 4.10
C PRO A 44 21.16 -18.66 3.63
N ASP A 45 22.01 -19.14 4.54
CA ASP A 45 23.44 -19.41 4.33
C ASP A 45 23.68 -20.15 2.99
N ASP A 46 24.81 -19.83 2.35
CA ASP A 46 25.17 -20.09 0.93
C ASP A 46 25.10 -21.55 0.41
N SER A 47 24.63 -22.53 1.20
CA SER A 47 24.72 -23.95 0.86
C SER A 47 23.71 -24.46 -0.17
N ASP A 48 22.58 -23.77 -0.40
CA ASP A 48 21.49 -24.25 -1.27
C ASP A 48 21.05 -23.23 -2.36
N GLN A 49 21.83 -22.17 -2.59
CA GLN A 49 21.45 -21.05 -3.48
C GLN A 49 21.27 -21.42 -4.96
N ASP A 50 21.86 -22.53 -5.42
CA ASP A 50 21.84 -22.93 -6.84
C ASP A 50 20.65 -23.85 -7.21
N SER A 51 19.77 -24.18 -6.26
CA SER A 51 18.59 -24.99 -6.57
C SER A 51 17.59 -24.19 -7.42
N PRO A 52 17.11 -24.72 -8.57
CA PRO A 52 16.13 -24.03 -9.40
C PRO A 52 14.80 -23.77 -8.67
N ASP A 53 14.36 -24.70 -7.82
CA ASP A 53 13.15 -24.57 -7.00
C ASP A 53 13.30 -23.41 -5.97
N TYR A 54 14.53 -23.15 -5.53
CA TYR A 54 14.83 -22.06 -4.60
C TYR A 54 14.84 -20.70 -5.31
N LEU A 55 15.42 -20.61 -6.51
CA LEU A 55 15.40 -19.39 -7.33
C LEU A 55 13.97 -18.99 -7.73
N GLU A 56 13.12 -19.97 -8.05
CA GLU A 56 11.70 -19.72 -8.36
C GLU A 56 10.95 -19.20 -7.13
N LEU A 57 11.19 -19.79 -5.95
CA LEU A 57 10.60 -19.33 -4.69
C LEU A 57 11.09 -17.93 -4.29
N LEU A 58 12.38 -17.64 -4.44
CA LEU A 58 12.95 -16.30 -4.20
C LEU A 58 12.31 -15.26 -5.12
N ASN A 59 12.19 -15.57 -6.42
CA ASN A 59 11.58 -14.68 -7.39
C ASN A 59 10.11 -14.41 -7.04
N TYR A 60 9.36 -15.46 -6.67
CA TYR A 60 7.98 -15.34 -6.21
C TYR A 60 7.87 -14.44 -4.97
N ILE A 61 8.64 -14.71 -3.91
CA ILE A 61 8.62 -13.91 -2.66
C ILE A 61 9.02 -12.45 -2.94
N SER A 62 10.01 -12.23 -3.81
CA SER A 62 10.48 -10.90 -4.18
C SER A 62 9.44 -10.09 -4.97
N ASN A 63 8.45 -10.75 -5.60
CA ASN A 63 7.44 -10.10 -6.44
C ASN A 63 6.04 -10.14 -5.82
N THR A 64 5.84 -10.75 -4.66
CA THR A 64 4.57 -10.71 -3.95
C THR A 64 4.53 -9.55 -2.94
N VAL A 65 3.37 -8.93 -2.79
CA VAL A 65 3.05 -7.96 -1.73
C VAL A 65 1.85 -8.48 -0.96
N MET A 66 1.90 -8.43 0.37
CA MET A 66 0.75 -8.72 1.22
C MET A 66 0.09 -7.42 1.67
N ILE A 67 -1.23 -7.40 1.67
CA ILE A 67 -2.04 -6.26 2.06
C ILE A 67 -3.02 -6.70 3.12
N GLY A 68 -2.96 -6.05 4.29
CA GLY A 68 -3.88 -6.23 5.39
C GLY A 68 -4.85 -5.06 5.47
N VAL A 69 -6.15 -5.33 5.59
CA VAL A 69 -7.17 -4.33 5.87
C VAL A 69 -7.80 -4.66 7.22
N TYR A 70 -7.62 -3.79 8.21
CA TYR A 70 -8.28 -3.89 9.50
C TYR A 70 -9.55 -3.04 9.50
N SER A 71 -10.67 -3.66 9.86
CA SER A 71 -11.93 -2.97 10.10
C SER A 71 -12.05 -2.64 11.59
N LEU A 72 -12.29 -1.37 11.93
CA LEU A 72 -12.54 -0.97 13.32
C LEU A 72 -13.91 -1.47 13.78
N ASN A 73 -14.89 -1.52 12.88
CA ASN A 73 -16.24 -1.98 13.20
C ASN A 73 -16.27 -3.48 13.58
N THR A 74 -15.59 -4.33 12.82
CA THR A 74 -15.53 -5.78 13.12
C THR A 74 -14.39 -6.15 14.07
N GLY A 75 -13.41 -5.27 14.23
CA GLY A 75 -12.22 -5.52 15.03
C GLY A 75 -11.30 -6.61 14.46
N SER A 76 -11.37 -6.88 13.15
CA SER A 76 -10.67 -7.99 12.49
C SER A 76 -9.86 -7.56 11.27
N TRP A 77 -8.83 -8.35 10.97
CA TRP A 77 -8.01 -8.20 9.76
C TRP A 77 -8.56 -9.07 8.63
N LYS A 78 -8.59 -8.51 7.41
CA LYS A 78 -8.63 -9.25 6.15
C LYS A 78 -7.27 -9.13 5.48
N ILE A 79 -6.73 -10.24 4.98
CA ILE A 79 -5.40 -10.27 4.36
C ILE A 79 -5.57 -10.79 2.93
N SER A 80 -4.93 -10.11 1.99
CA SER A 80 -4.82 -10.51 0.58
C SER A 80 -3.36 -10.44 0.14
N SER A 81 -2.99 -11.25 -0.84
CA SER A 81 -1.70 -11.18 -1.52
C SER A 81 -1.90 -10.74 -2.95
N GLN A 82 -0.90 -10.04 -3.49
CA GLN A 82 -0.83 -9.71 -4.89
C GLN A 82 0.54 -10.07 -5.43
N ASP A 83 0.53 -10.87 -6.50
CA ASP A 83 1.72 -11.35 -7.19
C ASP A 83 2.10 -10.42 -8.35
N ASP A 84 3.29 -10.64 -8.92
CA ASP A 84 3.85 -9.88 -10.04
C ASP A 84 3.94 -8.37 -9.79
N VAL A 85 4.24 -7.98 -8.55
CA VAL A 85 4.41 -6.59 -8.14
C VAL A 85 5.87 -6.18 -8.13
N GLU A 86 6.24 -5.31 -9.08
CA GLU A 86 7.58 -4.74 -9.24
C GLU A 86 7.90 -3.62 -8.23
N ILE A 87 7.70 -3.87 -6.92
CA ILE A 87 8.13 -2.96 -5.86
C ILE A 87 9.27 -3.61 -5.08
N THR A 88 10.36 -2.86 -4.92
CA THR A 88 11.47 -3.23 -4.03
C THR A 88 11.28 -2.66 -2.63
N TRP A 89 10.82 -1.40 -2.51
CA TRP A 89 10.62 -0.74 -1.22
C TRP A 89 9.32 0.06 -1.15
N VAL A 90 8.71 0.12 0.04
CA VAL A 90 7.56 0.98 0.34
C VAL A 90 7.92 1.88 1.50
N TRP A 91 7.75 3.19 1.34
CA TRP A 91 8.03 4.15 2.41
C TRP A 91 6.88 4.20 3.40
N THR A 92 7.25 4.03 4.66
CA THR A 92 6.33 3.83 5.79
C THR A 92 5.62 5.12 6.18
N GLU A 93 6.33 6.24 6.12
CA GLU A 93 5.90 7.55 6.60
C GLU A 93 5.02 8.32 5.59
N GLN A 94 4.93 7.85 4.34
CA GLN A 94 4.29 8.56 3.24
C GLN A 94 3.08 7.79 2.72
N SER A 95 2.04 7.72 3.54
CA SER A 95 0.79 7.06 3.23
C SER A 95 -0.40 8.02 3.32
N VAL A 96 -1.41 7.82 2.48
CA VAL A 96 -2.68 8.57 2.56
C VAL A 96 -3.84 7.62 2.24
N TYR A 97 -4.96 7.78 2.94
CA TYR A 97 -6.21 7.10 2.60
C TYR A 97 -7.27 8.10 2.15
N VAL A 98 -7.80 7.95 0.93
CA VAL A 98 -8.87 8.81 0.40
C VAL A 98 -9.91 7.98 -0.33
N ASN A 99 -11.18 8.16 0.04
CA ASN A 99 -12.36 7.64 -0.69
C ASN A 99 -12.36 6.12 -0.94
N GLY A 100 -11.83 5.34 -0.02
CA GLY A 100 -11.75 3.89 -0.20
C GLY A 100 -10.41 3.40 -0.75
N THR A 101 -9.46 4.29 -1.01
CA THR A 101 -8.19 3.95 -1.63
C THR A 101 -7.04 4.38 -0.74
N ALA A 102 -6.13 3.47 -0.48
CA ALA A 102 -4.86 3.74 0.18
C ALA A 102 -3.78 4.01 -0.86
N PHE A 103 -2.91 4.97 -0.57
CA PHE A 103 -1.80 5.38 -1.41
C PHE A 103 -0.51 5.35 -0.60
N TRP A 104 0.58 4.94 -1.24
CA TRP A 104 1.93 4.98 -0.71
C TRP A 104 2.91 5.42 -1.78
N ILE A 105 4.09 5.86 -1.33
CA ILE A 105 5.22 5.99 -2.22
C ILE A 105 6.13 4.78 -2.03
N GLY A 106 6.57 4.21 -3.15
CA GLY A 106 7.53 3.14 -3.19
C GLY A 106 8.58 3.36 -4.25
N GLU A 107 9.40 2.33 -4.41
CA GLU A 107 10.53 2.30 -5.32
C GLU A 107 10.59 0.95 -6.03
N ASP A 108 10.82 0.95 -7.34
CA ASP A 108 10.98 -0.25 -8.15
C ASP A 108 12.44 -0.73 -8.17
N TYR A 109 12.71 -1.83 -8.89
CA TYR A 109 14.06 -2.38 -9.04
C TYR A 109 15.03 -1.46 -9.80
N ALA A 110 14.52 -0.54 -10.62
CA ALA A 110 15.32 0.49 -11.29
C ALA A 110 15.59 1.69 -10.37
N ALA A 111 15.10 1.63 -9.14
CA ALA A 111 15.21 2.67 -8.14
C ALA A 111 14.51 3.97 -8.57
N ASP A 112 13.44 3.84 -9.35
CA ASP A 112 12.49 4.89 -9.72
C ASP A 112 11.37 4.97 -8.67
N GLN A 113 10.95 6.20 -8.35
CA GLN A 113 9.88 6.43 -7.39
C GLN A 113 8.53 6.22 -8.06
N LEU A 114 7.64 5.49 -7.39
CA LEU A 114 6.30 5.20 -7.90
C LEU A 114 5.22 5.44 -6.86
N VAL A 115 4.03 5.83 -7.33
CA VAL A 115 2.83 5.94 -6.50
C VAL A 115 2.09 4.61 -6.57
N ILE A 116 2.00 3.97 -5.42
CA ILE A 116 1.29 2.73 -5.19
C ILE A 116 -0.13 3.07 -4.77
N GLN A 117 -1.13 2.39 -5.32
CA GLN A 117 -2.49 2.48 -4.82
C GLN A 117 -3.10 1.10 -4.55
N PHE A 118 -3.95 1.03 -3.53
CA PHE A 118 -4.79 -0.12 -3.22
C PHE A 118 -6.23 0.33 -2.98
N ASP A 119 -7.14 -0.15 -3.82
CA ASP A 119 -8.57 0.09 -3.65
C ASP A 119 -9.16 -0.98 -2.72
N THR A 120 -9.64 -0.55 -1.55
CA THR A 120 -10.22 -1.45 -0.53
C THR A 120 -11.59 -2.04 -0.92
N LYS A 121 -12.25 -1.50 -1.94
CA LYS A 121 -13.56 -1.99 -2.42
C LYS A 121 -13.39 -3.11 -3.43
N THR A 122 -12.48 -2.91 -4.38
CA THR A 122 -12.18 -3.92 -5.41
C THR A 122 -11.09 -4.88 -4.97
N GLU A 123 -10.36 -4.55 -3.90
CA GLU A 123 -9.20 -5.30 -3.40
C GLU A 123 -8.12 -5.44 -4.46
N MET A 124 -7.96 -4.39 -5.28
CA MET A 124 -7.03 -4.36 -6.38
C MET A 124 -5.88 -3.41 -6.07
N TYR A 125 -4.66 -3.92 -6.17
CA TYR A 125 -3.45 -3.11 -6.27
C TYR A 125 -3.26 -2.60 -7.70
N CYS A 126 -2.68 -1.40 -7.82
CA CYS A 126 -2.28 -0.85 -9.10
C CYS A 126 -1.11 0.13 -8.93
N GLU A 127 -0.11 0.06 -9.82
CA GLU A 127 0.88 1.13 -10.00
C GLU A 127 0.22 2.26 -10.80
N LYS A 128 0.15 3.46 -10.23
CA LYS A 128 -0.59 4.59 -10.84
C LYS A 128 0.28 5.48 -11.69
N SER A 129 1.52 5.71 -11.26
CA SER A 129 2.42 6.67 -11.89
C SER A 129 3.86 6.43 -11.46
N ARG A 130 4.77 6.48 -12.43
CA ARG A 130 6.22 6.37 -12.25
C ARG A 130 6.88 7.74 -12.44
N CYS A 131 7.67 8.17 -11.47
CA CYS A 131 8.49 9.37 -11.55
C CYS A 131 9.90 8.94 -11.98
N LEU A 132 10.18 9.03 -13.28
CA LEU A 132 11.51 8.73 -13.82
C LEU A 132 12.54 9.67 -13.19
N ARG A 133 13.70 9.12 -12.80
CA ARG A 133 14.86 9.84 -12.25
C ARG A 133 15.31 11.03 -13.08
N SER A 134 14.64 12.17 -12.95
CA SER A 134 15.19 13.49 -13.22
C SER A 134 15.80 14.00 -11.90
N LEU A 135 17.13 14.01 -11.84
CA LEU A 135 17.91 14.61 -10.77
C LEU A 135 17.49 16.07 -10.62
N GLU A 136 17.04 16.49 -9.41
CA GLU A 136 17.08 17.87 -8.85
C GLU A 136 15.81 18.38 -8.12
N LEU A 137 14.61 17.78 -8.30
CA LEU A 137 13.36 18.31 -7.67
C LEU A 137 12.59 17.31 -6.77
N ARG A 138 13.30 16.29 -6.26
CA ARG A 138 12.73 14.97 -5.92
C ARG A 138 11.75 14.90 -4.75
N ASN A 139 11.97 15.60 -3.64
CA ASN A 139 11.05 15.49 -2.49
C ASN A 139 9.91 16.51 -2.53
N VAL A 140 10.14 17.64 -3.20
CA VAL A 140 9.16 18.73 -3.28
C VAL A 140 8.02 18.32 -4.20
N SER A 141 8.30 17.69 -5.35
CA SER A 141 7.31 17.44 -6.40
C SER A 141 6.26 16.37 -6.04
N ILE A 142 6.65 15.28 -5.36
CA ILE A 142 5.71 14.20 -5.01
C ILE A 142 4.89 14.59 -3.78
N LEU A 143 5.49 15.20 -2.75
CA LEU A 143 4.73 15.75 -1.63
C LEU A 143 3.79 16.86 -2.09
N LEU A 144 4.21 17.75 -3.00
CA LEU A 144 3.30 18.70 -3.64
C LEU A 144 2.24 18.00 -4.48
N PHE A 145 2.55 16.92 -5.19
CA PHE A 145 1.54 16.18 -5.94
C PHE A 145 0.50 15.56 -5.00
N ILE A 146 0.92 14.89 -3.93
CA ILE A 146 0.02 14.36 -2.90
C ILE A 146 -0.76 15.49 -2.25
N HIS A 147 -0.11 16.62 -1.93
CA HIS A 147 -0.76 17.76 -1.30
C HIS A 147 -1.73 18.47 -2.25
N LEU A 148 -1.41 18.57 -3.54
CA LEU A 148 -2.26 19.11 -4.60
C LEU A 148 -3.41 18.17 -4.91
N VAL A 149 -3.20 16.86 -4.93
CA VAL A 149 -4.24 15.85 -5.06
C VAL A 149 -5.17 15.90 -3.85
N ASN A 150 -4.62 16.00 -2.63
CA ASN A 150 -5.42 16.17 -1.42
C ASN A 150 -6.19 17.49 -1.41
N LEU A 151 -5.57 18.60 -1.82
CA LEU A 151 -6.20 19.90 -1.95
C LEU A 151 -7.31 19.87 -3.01
N LEU A 152 -7.05 19.25 -4.16
CA LEU A 152 -8.01 19.10 -5.25
C LEU A 152 -9.18 18.21 -4.84
N LEU A 153 -8.93 17.08 -4.18
CA LEU A 153 -9.96 16.19 -3.65
C LEU A 153 -10.77 16.86 -2.53
N THR A 154 -10.13 17.68 -1.70
CA THR A 154 -10.80 18.48 -0.68
C THR A 154 -11.67 19.56 -1.32
N LEU A 155 -11.15 20.28 -2.32
CA LEU A 155 -11.89 21.26 -3.11
C LEU A 155 -13.11 20.64 -3.80
N LEU A 156 -12.94 19.47 -4.42
CA LEU A 156 -14.02 18.72 -5.06
C LEU A 156 -15.08 18.25 -4.04
N LYS A 157 -14.69 17.89 -2.82
CA LYS A 157 -15.62 17.57 -1.72
C LYS A 157 -16.38 18.81 -1.24
N THR A 158 -15.71 19.96 -1.12
CA THR A 158 -16.36 21.22 -0.73
C THR A 158 -17.25 21.80 -1.82
N LEU A 159 -16.91 21.60 -3.09
CA LEU A 159 -17.71 22.05 -4.23
C LEU A 159 -18.96 21.18 -4.45
N ASN A 160 -19.01 19.96 -3.90
CA ASN A 160 -20.16 19.05 -4.01
C ASN A 160 -21.20 19.21 -2.88
N PHE A 161 -21.13 20.26 -2.05
CA PHE A 161 -22.08 20.45 -0.93
C PHE A 161 -23.19 21.49 -1.14
N ASP A 162 -23.37 22.06 -2.33
CA ASP A 162 -24.39 23.11 -2.56
C ASP A 162 -25.45 22.83 -3.64
N THR A 163 -25.61 21.59 -4.13
CA THR A 163 -26.72 21.31 -5.08
C THR A 163 -27.52 20.06 -4.75
N TRP A 164 -28.02 19.94 -3.51
CA TRP A 164 -29.27 19.20 -3.24
C TRP A 164 -30.09 19.94 -2.16
N THR A 165 -30.52 21.16 -2.48
CA THR A 165 -31.81 21.68 -1.98
C THR A 165 -32.77 21.80 -3.15
N CYS A 166 -33.57 20.77 -3.37
CA CYS A 166 -34.93 20.86 -3.91
C CYS A 166 -35.75 19.92 -2.99
N GLY A 167 -36.77 20.34 -2.26
CA GLY A 167 -37.74 21.38 -2.56
C GLY A 167 -38.94 20.74 -3.25
N TYR A 168 -39.90 20.32 -2.42
CA TYR A 168 -41.20 19.66 -2.67
C TYR A 168 -41.22 18.13 -2.82
#